data_AF-A0A4S0N5D6-F1
#
_entry.id   AF-A0A4S0N5D6-F1
#
_cell.length_a   1.000
_cell.length_b   1.000
_cell.length_c   1.000
_cell.angle_alpha   90.00
_cell.angle_beta   90.00
_cell.angle_gamma   90.00
#
_symmetry.space_group_name_H-M   'P 1'
#
loop_
_entity.id
_entity.type
_entity.pdbx_description
1 polymer ?
#
loop_
_entity_poly.entity_id
_entity_poly.type
_entity_poly.pdbx_seq_one_letter_code
_entity_poly.pdbx_strand_id
1 'polypeptide(L)' 'GDPLWEVWGTYEHHLTRSASGWKVNGFTFRMTHERGNPWVKATPGQ' A
#
# COMPACT_ATOMS: atom_id res chain seq x y z
N GLY A 1 12.55 -20.85 -0.70
CA GLY A 1 12.58 -19.56 -1.42
C GLY A 1 12.55 -18.46 -0.39
N ASP A 2 13.24 -17.36 -0.63
CA ASP A 2 13.30 -16.24 0.31
C ASP A 2 11.88 -15.76 0.66
N PRO A 3 11.57 -15.48 1.94
CA PRO A 3 10.26 -15.04 2.38
C PRO A 3 10.06 -13.54 2.09
N LEU A 4 10.40 -13.11 0.89
CA LEU A 4 10.36 -11.72 0.46
C LEU A 4 9.34 -11.55 -0.65
N TRP A 5 8.49 -10.54 -0.49
CA TRP A 5 7.65 -9.99 -1.53
C TRP A 5 7.82 -8.48 -1.51
N GLU A 6 8.34 -7.94 -2.61
CA GLU A 6 8.54 -6.52 -2.82
C GLU A 6 7.49 -5.99 -3.77
N VAL A 7 6.91 -4.85 -3.43
CA VAL A 7 5.87 -4.21 -4.21
C VAL A 7 6.21 -2.74 -4.39
N TRP A 8 6.16 -2.29 -5.63
CA TRP A 8 6.39 -0.90 -6.01
C TRP A 8 5.10 -0.31 -6.57
N GLY A 9 4.91 0.99 -6.34
CA GLY A 9 3.71 1.68 -6.76
C GLY A 9 3.69 3.11 -6.24
N THR A 10 2.56 3.77 -6.43
CA THR A 10 2.31 5.11 -5.91
C THR A 10 1.25 5.09 -4.84
N TYR A 11 1.41 5.94 -3.83
CA TYR A 11 0.36 6.23 -2.87
C TYR A 11 -0.45 7.42 -3.34
N GLU A 12 -1.75 7.23 -3.52
CA GLU A 12 -2.70 8.32 -3.64
C GLU A 12 -3.34 8.58 -2.28
N HIS A 13 -3.19 9.81 -1.79
CA HIS A 13 -3.84 10.30 -0.58
C HIS A 13 -4.89 11.34 -0.98
N HIS A 14 -6.13 11.13 -0.55
CA HIS A 14 -7.14 12.18 -0.58
C HIS A 14 -7.11 12.89 0.75
N LEU A 15 -7.03 14.22 0.70
CA LEU A 15 -7.02 15.06 1.89
C LEU A 15 -8.25 15.95 1.92
N THR A 16 -8.86 16.05 3.10
CA THR A 16 -9.91 17.04 3.38
C THR A 16 -9.39 18.08 4.35
N ARG A 17 -9.67 19.36 4.06
CA ARG A 17 -9.34 20.47 4.96
C ARG A 17 -10.40 20.60 6.04
N SER A 18 -9.96 20.75 7.28
CA SER A 18 -10.79 21.05 8.44
C SER A 18 -10.24 22.26 9.20
N ALA A 19 -11.01 22.77 10.18
CA ALA A 19 -10.57 23.83 11.07
C ALA A 19 -9.28 23.47 11.82
N SER A 20 -9.08 22.18 12.14
CA SER A 20 -7.89 21.68 12.84
C SER A 20 -6.72 21.31 11.92
N GLY A 21 -6.86 21.47 10.60
CA GLY A 21 -5.81 21.10 9.64
C GLY A 21 -6.26 20.17 8.52
N TRP A 22 -5.30 19.67 7.76
CA TRP A 22 -5.52 18.65 6.74
C TRP A 22 -5.60 17.26 7.38
N LYS A 23 -6.54 16.44 6.93
CA LYS A 23 -6.63 15.01 7.29
C LYS A 23 -6.73 14.18 6.03
N VAL A 24 -6.10 13.00 6.03
CA VAL A 24 -6.32 11.99 4.99
C VAL A 24 -7.71 11.39 5.21
N ASN A 25 -8.55 11.41 4.19
CA ASN A 25 -9.87 10.79 4.19
C ASN A 25 -10.00 9.65 3.18
N GLY A 26 -8.98 9.45 2.33
CA GLY A 26 -8.88 8.32 1.43
C GLY A 26 -7.42 7.98 1.19
N PHE A 27 -7.12 6.68 1.12
CA PHE A 27 -5.78 6.16 0.87
C PHE A 27 -5.87 5.00 -0.10
N THR A 28 -5.10 5.08 -1.19
CA THR A 28 -5.00 3.99 -2.17
C THR A 28 -3.54 3.77 -2.51
N PHE A 29 -3.06 2.55 -2.41
CA PHE A 29 -1.80 2.15 -3.01
C PHE A 29 -2.08 1.58 -4.41
N ARG A 30 -1.51 2.21 -5.44
CA ARG A 30 -1.56 1.72 -6.82
C ARG A 30 -0.25 1.02 -7.15
N MET A 31 -0.27 -0.30 -7.05
CA MET A 31 0.85 -1.14 -7.44
C MET A 31 1.13 -1.02 -8.95
N THR A 32 2.40 -0.89 -9.32
CA THR A 32 2.87 -0.86 -10.71
C THR A 32 3.80 -2.02 -11.03
N HIS A 33 4.48 -2.57 -10.03
CA HIS A 33 5.36 -3.72 -10.18
C HIS A 33 5.42 -4.53 -8.89
N GLU A 34 5.66 -5.83 -9.00
CA GLU A 34 5.93 -6.72 -7.86
C GLU A 34 6.99 -7.75 -8.22
N ARG A 35 7.71 -8.22 -7.20
CA ARG A 35 8.71 -9.28 -7.28
C ARG A 35 8.72 -10.07 -5.99
N GLY A 36 9.01 -11.37 -6.08
CA GLY A 36 9.26 -12.20 -4.91
C GLY A 36 8.43 -13.46 -4.87
N ASN A 37 8.32 -14.06 -3.70
CA ASN A 37 7.73 -15.37 -3.51
C ASN A 37 6.18 -15.31 -3.50
N PRO A 38 5.48 -15.98 -4.45
CA PRO A 38 4.01 -15.95 -4.52
C PRO A 38 3.30 -16.46 -3.27
N TRP A 39 3.94 -17.37 -2.52
CA TRP A 39 3.37 -17.88 -1.26
C TRP A 39 3.28 -16.78 -0.20
N VAL A 40 4.26 -15.87 -0.12
CA VAL A 40 4.25 -14.75 0.83
C VAL A 40 3.11 -13.80 0.50
N LYS A 41 2.91 -13.47 -0.79
CA LYS A 41 1.77 -12.66 -1.26
C LYS A 41 0.41 -13.27 -0.91
N ALA A 42 0.29 -14.59 -1.06
CA ALA A 42 -0.98 -15.30 -0.85
C ALA A 42 -1.27 -15.61 0.62
N THR A 43 -0.30 -15.39 1.52
CA THR A 43 -0.47 -15.66 2.94
C THR A 43 -1.23 -14.49 3.59
N PRO A 44 -2.42 -14.74 4.18
CA PRO A 44 -3.15 -13.70 4.89
C PRO A 44 -2.30 -13.14 6.06
N GLY A 45 -2.32 -11.83 6.24
CA GLY A 45 -1.79 -11.23 7.48
C GLY A 45 -2.62 -11.70 8.67
N GLN A 46 -1.97 -11.98 9.81
CA GLN A 46 -2.67 -12.24 11.08
C GLN A 46 -3.27 -10.97 11.66
#